data_AF-A0A6V7LKR4-F1
#
_entry.id   AF-A0A6V7LKR4-F1
#
_cell.length_a   1.000
_cell.length_b   1.000
_cell.length_c   1.000
_cell.angle_alpha   90.00
_cell.angle_beta   90.00
_cell.angle_gamma   90.00
#
_symmetry.space_group_name_H-M   'P 1'
#
loop_
_entity.id
_entity.type
_entity.pdbx_description
1 polymer ?
#
loop_
_entity_poly.entity_id
_entity_poly.type
_entity_poly.pdbx_seq_one_letter_code
_entity_poly.pdbx_strand_id
1 'polypeptide(L)' 'KDKIGVWEVDGKRYKQYCQNLCLLAKFFLDHKTLYYDVEPFLFYVMTINDSEGCHTVGYFSK' A
#
# COMPACT_ATOMS: atom_id res chain seq x y z
N LYS A 1 4.17 -11.26 -20.78
CA LYS A 1 4.87 -11.21 -19.47
C LYS A 1 4.17 -10.17 -18.64
N ASP A 2 3.57 -10.57 -17.53
CA ASP A 2 2.78 -9.69 -16.68
C ASP A 2 3.60 -8.48 -16.28
N LYS A 3 3.04 -7.28 -16.49
CA LYS A 3 3.70 -6.00 -16.19
C LYS A 3 3.58 -5.70 -14.69
N ILE A 4 4.01 -6.63 -13.85
CA ILE A 4 3.93 -6.52 -12.39
C ILE A 4 5.04 -5.58 -11.91
N GLY A 5 4.67 -4.58 -11.13
CA GLY A 5 5.56 -3.66 -10.44
C GLY A 5 5.41 -3.77 -8.93
N VAL A 6 6.47 -3.45 -8.19
CA VAL A 6 6.43 -3.29 -6.73
C VAL A 6 7.05 -1.95 -6.38
N TRP A 7 6.34 -1.19 -5.56
CA TRP A 7 6.74 0.14 -5.09
C TRP A 7 7.01 0.09 -3.59
N GLU A 8 8.21 0.52 -3.20
CA GLU A 8 8.54 0.75 -1.80
C GLU A 8 8.11 2.17 -1.41
N VAL A 9 7.20 2.27 -0.44
CA VAL A 9 6.62 3.53 0.02
C VAL A 9 6.89 3.69 1.50
N ASP A 10 7.67 4.71 1.85
CA ASP A 10 7.98 5.07 3.22
C ASP A 10 6.80 5.79 3.87
N GLY A 11 6.24 5.21 4.94
CA GLY A 11 5.11 5.76 5.68
C GLY A 11 5.39 7.09 6.38
N LYS A 12 6.67 7.43 6.64
CA LYS A 12 7.07 8.74 7.15
C LYS A 12 7.06 9.79 6.04
N ARG A 13 7.49 9.44 4.84
CA ARG A 13 7.53 10.34 3.67
C ARG A 13 6.16 10.55 3.04
N TYR A 14 5.35 9.50 2.96
CA TYR A 14 4.05 9.48 2.27
C TYR A 14 2.91 9.14 3.23
N LYS A 15 2.87 9.81 4.39
CA LYS A 15 1.91 9.54 5.48
C LYS A 15 0.46 9.43 5.02
N GLN A 16 -0.03 10.41 4.25
CA GLN A 16 -1.43 10.42 3.80
C GLN A 16 -1.77 9.22 2.90
N TYR A 17 -0.87 8.85 1.99
CA TYR A 17 -1.07 7.71 1.10
C TYR A 17 -1.13 6.40 1.89
N CYS A 18 -0.18 6.21 2.82
CA CYS A 18 -0.12 5.01 3.65
C CYS A 18 -1.31 4.91 4.61
N GLN A 19 -1.81 6.03 5.15
CA GLN A 19 -3.03 6.06 5.95
C GLN A 19 -4.26 5.65 5.12
N ASN A 20 -4.42 6.22 3.92
CA ASN A 20 -5.52 5.86 3.03
C ASN A 20 -5.46 4.37 2.64
N LEU A 21 -4.26 3.86 2.37
CA LEU A 21 -4.03 2.44 2.06
C LEU A 21 -4.39 1.55 3.25
N CYS A 22 -4.02 1.95 4.48
CA CYS A 22 -4.39 1.24 5.70
C CYS A 22 -5.90 1.23 5.96
N LEU A 23 -6.59 2.35 5.71
CA LEU A 23 -8.04 2.46 5.84
C LEU A 23 -8.75 1.56 4.83
N LEU A 24 -8.30 1.56 3.57
CA LEU A 24 -8.81 0.64 2.54
C LEU A 24 -8.64 -0.83 2.98
N ALA A 25 -7.46 -1.17 3.51
CA ALA A 25 -7.17 -2.52 3.96
C ALA A 25 -8.02 -2.98 5.15
N LYS A 26 -8.43 -2.06 6.03
CA LYS A 26 -9.23 -2.39 7.23
C LYS A 26 -10.61 -2.96 6.88
N PHE A 27 -11.15 -2.64 5.70
CA PHE A 27 -12.39 -3.24 5.20
C PHE A 27 -12.25 -4.73 4.88
N PHE A 28 -11.02 -5.21 4.61
CA PHE A 28 -10.74 -6.59 4.22
C PHE A 28 -9.93 -7.37 5.26
N LEU A 29 -9.28 -6.67 6.20
CA LEU A 29 -8.46 -7.25 7.26
C LEU A 29 -9.07 -6.98 8.63
N ASP A 30 -9.56 -8.05 9.26
CA ASP A 30 -10.25 -7.93 10.55
C ASP A 30 -9.28 -7.51 11.66
N HIS A 31 -8.10 -8.14 11.71
CA HIS A 31 -7.09 -7.93 12.76
C HIS A 31 -6.09 -6.80 12.48
N LYS A 32 -6.39 -5.86 11.56
CA LYS A 32 -5.53 -4.69 11.34
C LYS A 32 -5.75 -3.64 12.43
N THR A 33 -4.75 -3.42 13.28
CA THR A 33 -4.83 -2.56 14.47
C THR A 33 -4.25 -1.15 14.28
N LEU A 34 -3.30 -0.99 13.36
CA LEU A 34 -2.60 0.28 13.12
C LEU A 34 -2.95 0.85 11.74
N TYR A 35 -3.51 2.06 11.73
CA TYR A 35 -3.95 2.79 10.54
C TYR A 35 -3.58 4.28 10.52
N TYR A 36 -3.34 4.91 11.67
CA TYR A 36 -2.88 6.31 11.75
C TYR A 36 -1.36 6.45 11.95
N ASP A 37 -0.77 5.60 12.79
CA ASP A 37 0.68 5.55 13.05
C ASP A 37 1.40 4.72 11.99
N VAL A 38 1.46 5.26 10.77
CA VAL A 38 2.09 4.61 9.60
C VAL A 38 3.58 4.95 9.45
N GLU A 39 4.08 5.95 10.18
CA GLU A 39 5.45 6.45 10.11
C GLU A 39 6.55 5.41 10.38
N PRO A 40 6.34 4.40 11.26
CA PRO A 40 7.35 3.36 11.47
C PRO A 40 7.45 2.31 10.35
N PHE A 41 6.52 2.30 9.40
CA PHE A 41 6.34 1.19 8.46
C PHE A 41 6.78 1.53 7.04
N LEU A 42 7.35 0.54 6.36
CA LEU A 42 7.52 0.52 4.92
C LEU A 42 6.35 -0.23 4.29
N PHE A 43 5.81 0.31 3.19
CA PHE A 43 4.71 -0.29 2.44
C PHE A 43 5.23 -0.76 1.09
N TYR A 44 5.07 -2.05 0.81
CA TYR A 44 5.42 -2.63 -0.49
C TYR A 44 4.14 -2.86 -1.28
N VAL A 45 3.86 -1.96 -2.21
CA VAL A 45 2.63 -1.94 -3.01
C VAL A 45 2.86 -2.63 -4.33
N MET A 46 2.10 -3.70 -4.60
CA MET A 46 2.12 -4.41 -5.86
C MET A 46 1.14 -3.77 -6.84
N THR A 47 1.59 -3.51 -8.06
CA THR A 47 0.77 -2.99 -9.15
C THR A 47 0.83 -3.88 -10.37
N ILE A 48 -0.26 -3.90 -11.13
CA ILE A 48 -0.27 -4.39 -12.52
C ILE A 48 -0.30 -3.16 -13.41
N ASN A 49 0.68 -3.05 -14.31
CA ASN A 49 0.75 -1.92 -15.23
C ASN A 49 -0.02 -2.26 -16.51
N ASP A 50 -0.75 -1.30 -17.06
CA ASP A 50 -1.43 -1.42 -18.34
C ASP A 50 -1.09 -0.22 -19.24
N SER A 51 -2.01 0.22 -20.11
CA SER A 51 -1.83 1.43 -20.93
C SER A 51 -2.23 2.72 -20.20
N GLU A 52 -3.07 2.63 -19.18
CA GLU A 52 -3.61 3.75 -18.42
C GLU A 52 -2.77 4.07 -17.18
N GLY A 53 -2.05 3.09 -16.62
CA GLY A 53 -1.11 3.34 -15.54
C GLY A 53 -0.73 2.10 -14.74
N CYS A 54 -0.58 2.30 -13.43
CA CYS A 54 -0.20 1.29 -12.45
C CYS A 54 -1.37 1.03 -11.50
N HIS A 55 -2.04 -0.12 -11.63
CA HIS A 55 -3.22 -0.46 -10.83
C HIS A 55 -2.83 -1.28 -9.61
N THR A 56 -3.12 -0.78 -8.42
CA THR A 56 -2.84 -1.47 -7.15
C THR A 56 -3.64 -2.77 -7.04
N VAL A 57 -2.94 -3.88 -6.81
CA VAL A 57 -3.56 -5.20 -6.61
C VAL A 57 -3.42 -5.73 -5.18
N GLY A 58 -2.43 -5.24 -4.45
CA GLY A 58 -2.21 -5.64 -3.07
C GLY A 58 -1.00 -4.95 -2.48
N TYR A 59 -0.80 -5.12 -1.18
CA TYR A 59 0.38 -4.61 -0.50
C TYR A 59 0.67 -5.43 0.76
N PHE A 60 1.89 -5.31 1.28
CA PHE A 60 2.21 -5.66 2.66
C PHE A 60 3.00 -4.53 3.32
N SER A 61 2.85 -4.39 4.63
CA SER A 61 3.61 -3.42 5.43
C SER A 61 4.66 -4.15 6.28
N LYS A 62 5.86 -3.58 6.40
CA LYS A 62 6.99 -4.10 7.19
C LYS A 62 7.46 -3.07 8.21
#